data_AF-A0A416Z9A3-F1
#
_entry.id   AF-A0A416Z9A3-F1
#
_cell.length_a   1.000
_cell.length_b   1.000
_cell.length_c   1.000
_cell.angle_alpha   90.00
_cell.angle_beta   90.00
_cell.angle_gamma   90.00
#
_symmetry.space_group_name_H-M   'P 1'
#
loop_
_entity.id
_entity.type
_entity.pdbx_description
1 polymer ?
#
loop_
_entity_poly.entity_id
_entity_poly.type
_entity_poly.pdbx_seq_one_letter_code
_entity_poly.pdbx_strand_id
1 'polypeptide(L)'
;MLEAVAGAQRLAFTLLRDVSGDAELYLSEIDNSNKRFTVSFDYAVGGTPLRFSDGSHAATVTIEDQTITEFSLHCRSYTLSDSPALLLPIRQAAAIADSQYLSAELHVCYDEHGADTVGVGWFAD
;
A
#
# COMPACT_ATOMS: atom_id res chain seq x y z
N MET A 1 11.93 -18.85 -0.68
CA MET A 1 11.47 -17.46 -0.96
C MET A 1 10.11 -17.47 -1.64
N LEU A 2 9.95 -18.06 -2.84
CA LEU A 2 8.64 -18.12 -3.52
C LEU A 2 7.52 -18.72 -2.66
N GLU A 3 7.78 -19.83 -1.97
CA GLU A 3 6.80 -20.46 -1.07
C GLU A 3 6.43 -19.57 0.13
N ALA A 4 7.40 -18.81 0.66
CA ALA A 4 7.18 -17.88 1.76
C ALA A 4 6.25 -16.74 1.32
N VAL A 5 6.51 -16.15 0.14
CA VAL A 5 5.65 -15.12 -0.45
C VAL A 5 4.25 -15.66 -0.73
N ALA A 6 4.13 -16.86 -1.29
CA ALA A 6 2.84 -17.49 -1.56
C ALA A 6 2.06 -17.78 -0.26
N GLY A 7 2.75 -18.19 0.81
CA GLY A 7 2.16 -18.40 2.13
C GLY A 7 1.67 -17.10 2.76
N ALA A 8 2.50 -16.05 2.74
CA ALA A 8 2.15 -14.72 3.23
C ALA A 8 0.96 -14.13 2.47
N GLN A 9 0.97 -14.24 1.14
CA GLN A 9 -0.13 -13.79 0.29
C GLN A 9 -1.42 -14.55 0.63
N ARG A 10 -1.35 -15.88 0.75
CA ARG A 10 -2.52 -16.69 1.11
C ARG A 10 -3.08 -16.29 2.47
N LEU A 11 -2.22 -16.02 3.47
CA LEU A 11 -2.66 -15.55 4.78
C LEU A 11 -3.36 -14.19 4.67
N ALA A 12 -2.67 -13.17 4.14
CA ALA A 12 -3.18 -11.80 4.09
C ALA A 12 -4.47 -11.69 3.27
N PHE A 13 -4.50 -12.28 2.08
CA PHE A 13 -5.66 -12.24 1.19
C PHE A 13 -6.85 -13.00 1.78
N THR A 14 -6.61 -14.12 2.49
CA THR A 14 -7.72 -14.87 3.12
C THR A 14 -8.32 -14.11 4.29
N LEU A 15 -7.52 -13.38 5.06
CA LEU A 15 -8.00 -12.64 6.22
C LEU A 15 -8.68 -11.32 5.83
N LEU A 16 -8.27 -10.70 4.73
CA LEU A 16 -8.77 -9.39 4.31
C LEU A 16 -9.83 -9.43 3.20
N ARG A 17 -10.01 -10.56 2.49
CA ARG A 17 -10.92 -10.68 1.32
C ARG A 17 -12.34 -10.12 1.52
N ASP A 18 -12.92 -10.31 2.70
CA ASP A 18 -14.33 -9.99 2.96
C ASP A 18 -14.49 -8.64 3.70
N VAL A 19 -13.40 -7.93 3.97
CA VAL A 19 -13.39 -6.68 4.75
C VAL A 19 -12.77 -5.48 4.03
N SER A 20 -12.19 -5.68 2.84
CA SER A 20 -11.49 -4.61 2.09
C SER A 20 -12.39 -3.73 1.21
N GLY A 21 -13.64 -4.11 0.99
CA GLY A 21 -14.55 -3.39 0.09
C GLY A 21 -14.04 -3.42 -1.35
N ASP A 22 -13.91 -2.25 -1.96
CA ASP A 22 -13.37 -2.06 -3.32
C ASP A 22 -11.83 -2.05 -3.37
N ALA A 23 -11.15 -2.16 -2.21
CA ALA A 23 -9.70 -2.24 -2.17
C ALA A 23 -9.19 -3.66 -2.46
N GLU A 24 -8.10 -3.72 -3.19
CA GLU A 24 -7.35 -4.94 -3.51
C GLU A 24 -5.97 -4.87 -2.85
N LEU A 25 -5.46 -6.03 -2.41
CA LEU A 25 -4.09 -6.13 -1.92
C LEU A 25 -3.13 -6.40 -3.08
N TYR A 26 -1.95 -5.81 -3.04
CA TYR A 26 -0.84 -6.14 -3.93
C TYR A 26 0.46 -6.29 -3.14
N LEU A 27 1.40 -7.09 -3.65
CA LEU A 27 2.73 -7.24 -3.06
C LEU A 27 3.52 -5.94 -3.25
N SER A 28 3.90 -5.28 -2.17
CA SER A 28 4.60 -3.99 -2.21
C SER A 28 6.08 -4.09 -1.84
N GLU A 29 6.42 -4.95 -0.88
CA GLU A 29 7.81 -5.12 -0.43
C GLU A 29 8.12 -6.56 -0.05
N ILE A 30 9.37 -6.95 -0.30
CA ILE A 30 9.99 -8.13 0.30
C ILE A 30 11.30 -7.69 0.92
N ASP A 31 11.36 -7.67 2.25
CA ASP A 31 12.62 -7.54 2.98
C ASP A 31 13.16 -8.93 3.36
N ASN A 32 14.46 -9.11 3.19
CA ASN A 32 15.15 -10.37 3.50
C ASN A 32 16.43 -10.06 4.27
N SER A 33 16.39 -10.28 5.57
CA SER A 33 17.52 -10.06 6.47
C SER A 33 17.79 -11.31 7.32
N ASN A 34 19.01 -11.87 7.21
CA ASN A 34 19.51 -12.93 8.11
C ASN A 34 18.52 -14.07 8.44
N LYS A 35 17.92 -14.69 7.41
CA LYS A 35 16.91 -15.80 7.51
C LYS A 35 15.52 -15.40 7.98
N ARG A 36 15.29 -14.12 8.28
CA ARG A 36 13.97 -13.52 8.46
C ARG A 36 13.53 -12.91 7.13
N PHE A 37 12.29 -13.17 6.75
CA PHE A 37 11.65 -12.59 5.58
C PHE A 37 10.43 -11.82 6.03
N THR A 38 10.31 -10.56 5.64
CA THR A 38 9.08 -9.80 5.79
C THR A 38 8.49 -9.58 4.42
N VAL A 39 7.25 -10.03 4.24
CA VAL A 39 6.48 -9.82 3.01
C VAL A 39 5.39 -8.82 3.32
N SER A 40 5.39 -7.69 2.61
CA SER A 40 4.44 -6.59 2.81
C SER A 40 3.48 -6.48 1.64
N PHE A 41 2.23 -6.17 1.96
CA PHE A 41 1.18 -5.91 0.98
C PHE A 41 0.54 -4.58 1.28
N ASP A 42 0.21 -3.83 0.23
CA ASP A 42 -0.50 -2.56 0.33
C ASP A 42 -1.84 -2.62 -0.37
N TYR A 43 -2.71 -1.69 -0.01
CA TYR A 43 -4.01 -1.53 -0.66
C TYR A 43 -3.87 -0.72 -1.94
N ALA A 44 -4.63 -1.10 -2.95
CA ALA A 44 -4.95 -0.26 -4.10
C ALA A 44 -6.46 -0.24 -4.30
N VAL A 45 -7.01 0.91 -4.70
CA VAL A 45 -8.44 1.05 -5.04
C VAL A 45 -8.52 1.47 -6.50
N GLY A 46 -9.20 0.67 -7.33
CA GLY A 46 -9.27 0.93 -8.78
C GLY A 46 -7.89 1.02 -9.45
N GLY A 47 -6.89 0.29 -8.93
CA GLY A 47 -5.51 0.30 -9.40
C GLY A 47 -4.65 1.48 -8.92
N THR A 48 -5.19 2.40 -8.12
CA THR A 48 -4.43 3.50 -7.50
C THR A 48 -3.97 3.07 -6.10
N PRO A 49 -2.66 3.11 -5.79
CA PRO A 49 -2.15 2.76 -4.46
C PRO A 49 -2.77 3.60 -3.34
N LEU A 50 -2.81 3.06 -2.14
CA LEU A 50 -3.22 3.73 -0.91
C LEU A 50 -2.10 3.63 0.12
N ARG A 51 -1.64 4.78 0.60
CA ARG A 51 -0.57 4.93 1.57
C ARG A 51 -1.16 5.37 2.91
N PHE A 52 -0.78 4.67 3.98
CA PHE A 52 -1.11 5.10 5.34
C PHE A 52 -0.18 6.23 5.77
N SER A 53 -0.73 7.21 6.48
CA SER A 53 0.01 8.40 6.94
C SER A 53 1.18 8.07 7.89
N ASP A 54 1.10 6.94 8.60
CA ASP A 54 2.17 6.45 9.47
C ASP A 54 3.25 5.66 8.72
N GLY A 55 3.11 5.48 7.40
CA GLY A 55 4.02 4.73 6.54
C GLY A 55 3.92 3.22 6.72
N SER A 56 2.94 2.71 7.47
CA SER A 56 2.71 1.28 7.59
C SER A 56 2.16 0.66 6.30
N HIS A 57 2.33 -0.65 6.17
CA HIS A 57 1.73 -1.42 5.10
C HIS A 57 0.34 -1.93 5.46
N ALA A 58 -0.51 -2.19 4.46
CA ALA A 58 -1.83 -2.78 4.71
C ALA A 58 -1.75 -4.16 5.40
N ALA A 59 -0.76 -4.96 5.06
CA ALA A 59 -0.44 -6.20 5.75
C ALA A 59 1.07 -6.45 5.74
N THR A 60 1.59 -6.99 6.83
CA THR A 60 2.96 -7.53 6.89
C THR A 60 2.93 -8.95 7.43
N VAL A 61 3.81 -9.81 6.91
CA VAL A 61 3.97 -11.18 7.38
C VAL A 61 5.45 -11.49 7.51
N THR A 62 5.89 -11.79 8.73
CA THR A 62 7.25 -12.18 9.06
C THR A 62 7.36 -13.70 9.10
N ILE A 63 8.34 -14.25 8.38
CA ILE A 63 8.60 -15.67 8.25
C ILE A 63 10.04 -15.98 8.64
N GLU A 64 10.23 -16.91 9.57
CA GLU A 64 11.52 -17.43 10.01
C GLU A 64 11.49 -18.97 9.97
N ASP A 65 12.54 -19.58 9.43
CA ASP A 65 12.67 -21.05 9.35
C ASP A 65 11.38 -21.76 8.86
N GLN A 66 10.77 -21.20 7.80
CA GLN A 66 9.53 -21.68 7.17
C GLN A 66 8.25 -21.56 8.03
N THR A 67 8.32 -20.83 9.14
CA THR A 67 7.19 -20.59 10.05
C THR A 67 6.84 -19.11 10.03
N ILE A 68 5.54 -18.79 9.99
CA ILE A 68 5.07 -17.42 10.23
C ILE A 68 5.22 -17.13 11.71
N THR A 69 6.02 -16.13 12.07
CA THR A 69 6.30 -15.77 13.46
C THR A 69 5.57 -14.51 13.91
N GLU A 70 5.21 -13.63 12.97
CA GLU A 70 4.49 -12.39 13.23
C GLU A 70 3.70 -11.96 11.98
N PHE A 71 2.57 -11.28 12.18
CA PHE A 71 1.87 -10.57 11.11
C PHE A 71 1.08 -9.37 11.67
N SER A 72 0.90 -8.34 10.84
CA SER A 72 0.03 -7.19 11.11
C SER A 72 -0.94 -6.97 9.96
N LEU A 73 -2.14 -6.46 10.25
CA LEU A 73 -3.20 -6.21 9.25
C LEU A 73 -3.94 -4.91 9.57
N HIS A 74 -4.15 -4.08 8.56
CA HIS A 74 -5.09 -2.97 8.59
C HIS A 74 -6.44 -3.46 8.05
N CYS A 75 -7.36 -3.85 8.94
CA CYS A 75 -8.72 -4.27 8.57
C CYS A 75 -9.58 -3.04 8.24
N ARG A 76 -9.46 -2.53 7.01
CA ARG A 76 -10.16 -1.34 6.51
C ARG A 76 -10.95 -1.68 5.26
N SER A 77 -12.17 -1.16 5.15
CA SER A 77 -13.01 -1.26 3.96
C SER A 77 -13.04 0.09 3.27
N TYR A 78 -12.76 0.11 1.97
CA TYR A 78 -12.86 1.31 1.16
C TYR A 78 -13.94 1.15 0.09
N THR A 79 -14.56 2.26 -0.29
CA THR A 79 -15.54 2.30 -1.37
C THR A 79 -15.17 3.44 -2.28
N LEU A 80 -15.14 3.18 -3.59
CA LEU A 80 -14.82 4.22 -4.56
C LEU A 80 -15.97 5.23 -4.61
N SER A 81 -15.63 6.51 -4.53
CA SER A 81 -16.59 7.59 -4.71
C SER A 81 -16.86 7.81 -6.21
N ASP A 82 -18.12 8.05 -6.56
CA ASP A 82 -18.52 8.48 -7.91
C ASP A 82 -18.08 9.93 -8.23
N SER A 83 -17.63 10.68 -7.22
CA SER A 83 -17.11 12.04 -7.41
C SER A 83 -15.65 12.00 -7.87
N PRO A 84 -15.32 12.56 -9.05
CA PRO A 84 -13.94 12.61 -9.49
C PRO A 84 -13.11 13.55 -8.61
N ALA A 85 -11.86 13.17 -8.33
CA ALA A 85 -10.89 14.05 -7.74
C ALA A 85 -10.21 14.93 -8.80
N LEU A 86 -9.94 16.18 -8.45
CA LEU A 86 -9.21 17.11 -9.33
C LEU A 86 -7.73 17.06 -8.98
N LEU A 87 -6.96 16.35 -9.81
CA LEU A 87 -5.50 16.33 -9.73
C LEU A 87 -4.90 17.46 -10.56
N LEU A 88 -3.78 17.99 -10.09
CA LEU A 88 -2.98 18.89 -10.91
C LEU A 88 -2.54 18.17 -12.20
N PRO A 89 -2.53 18.86 -13.36
CA PRO A 89 -1.83 18.36 -14.54
C PRO A 89 -0.40 17.96 -14.21
N ILE A 90 0.06 16.83 -14.75
CA ILE A 90 1.36 16.23 -14.39
C ILE A 90 2.54 17.20 -14.50
N ARG A 91 2.55 18.10 -15.48
CA ARG A 91 3.62 19.12 -15.63
C ARG A 91 3.60 20.17 -14.52
N GLN A 92 2.43 20.50 -13.98
CA GLN A 92 2.32 21.41 -12.84
C GLN A 92 2.73 20.73 -11.55
N ALA A 93 2.31 19.48 -11.34
CA ALA A 93 2.78 18.67 -10.21
C ALA A 93 4.31 18.52 -10.23
N ALA A 94 4.89 18.23 -11.40
CA ALA A 94 6.33 18.16 -11.60
C ALA A 94 7.06 19.47 -11.31
N ALA A 95 6.52 20.60 -11.78
CA ALA A 95 7.14 21.90 -11.50
C ALA A 95 7.15 22.23 -9.99
N ILE A 96 6.12 21.80 -9.24
CA ILE A 96 6.09 21.97 -7.77
C ILE A 96 7.10 21.03 -7.11
N ALA A 97 7.12 19.76 -7.52
CA ALA A 97 8.01 18.76 -6.94
C ALA A 97 9.50 19.06 -7.18
N ASP A 98 9.87 19.50 -8.38
CA ASP A 98 11.26 19.82 -8.76
C ASP A 98 11.89 20.88 -7.85
N SER A 99 11.08 21.79 -7.30
CA SER A 99 11.55 22.80 -6.35
C SER A 99 12.01 22.25 -5.00
N GLN A 100 11.60 21.02 -4.63
CA GLN A 100 11.80 20.44 -3.30
C GLN A 100 12.40 19.02 -3.33
N TYR A 101 12.23 18.25 -4.41
CA TYR A 101 12.55 16.83 -4.49
C TYR A 101 13.30 16.53 -5.79
N LEU A 102 14.64 16.62 -5.74
CA LEU A 102 15.49 16.41 -6.91
C LEU A 102 15.45 14.94 -7.35
N SER A 103 15.03 14.69 -8.59
CA SER A 103 14.93 13.35 -9.21
C SER A 103 13.89 12.38 -8.61
N ALA A 104 12.90 12.88 -7.87
CA ALA A 104 11.83 12.04 -7.33
C ALA A 104 10.86 11.55 -8.42
N GLU A 105 10.30 10.36 -8.22
CA GLU A 105 9.26 9.80 -9.08
C GLU A 105 7.89 10.32 -8.64
N LEU A 106 7.14 10.87 -9.59
CA LEU A 106 5.77 11.33 -9.36
C LEU A 106 4.75 10.24 -9.65
N HIS A 107 3.92 9.97 -8.67
CA HIS A 107 2.82 9.01 -8.79
C HIS A 107 1.58 9.51 -8.05
N VAL A 108 0.42 8.97 -8.41
CA VAL A 108 -0.86 9.27 -7.75
C VAL A 108 -1.09 8.23 -6.67
N CYS A 109 -1.45 8.67 -5.47
CA CYS A 109 -1.73 7.80 -4.35
C CYS A 109 -2.89 8.35 -3.51
N TYR A 110 -3.67 7.45 -2.93
CA TYR A 110 -4.60 7.76 -1.87
C TYR A 110 -3.84 7.95 -0.55
N ASP A 111 -4.22 8.96 0.22
CA ASP A 111 -3.57 9.35 1.47
C ASP A 111 -4.50 9.08 2.66
N GLU A 112 -4.22 8.01 3.41
CA GLU A 112 -5.06 7.51 4.50
C GLU A 112 -4.60 8.02 5.88
N HIS A 113 -5.42 8.84 6.51
CA HIS A 113 -5.21 9.46 7.82
C HIS A 113 -6.13 8.91 8.94
N GLY A 114 -6.87 7.83 8.69
CA GLY A 114 -7.83 7.23 9.61
C GLY A 114 -9.20 7.92 9.64
N ALA A 115 -9.48 8.80 8.68
CA ALA A 115 -10.73 9.55 8.57
C ALA A 115 -11.82 8.76 7.80
N ASP A 116 -13.04 9.27 7.77
CA ASP A 116 -14.16 8.65 7.04
C ASP A 116 -13.98 8.69 5.51
N THR A 117 -13.12 9.60 5.02
CA THR A 117 -12.82 9.77 3.59
C THR A 117 -11.32 9.85 3.37
N VAL A 118 -10.85 9.20 2.30
CA VAL A 118 -9.44 9.18 1.91
C VAL A 118 -9.23 10.16 0.76
N GLY A 119 -8.22 11.03 0.89
CA GLY A 119 -7.85 11.98 -0.17
C GLY A 119 -6.99 11.32 -1.25
N VAL A 120 -6.88 11.92 -2.43
CA VAL A 120 -5.95 11.47 -3.49
C VAL A 120 -5.11 12.65 -3.97
N GLY A 121 -3.83 12.40 -4.22
CA GLY A 121 -2.89 13.44 -4.58
C GLY A 121 -1.66 12.92 -5.31
N TRP A 122 -0.81 13.87 -5.71
CA TRP A 122 0.53 13.57 -6.24
C TRP A 122 1.50 13.37 -5.08
N PHE A 123 2.22 12.27 -5.12
CA PHE A 123 3.32 11.92 -4.21
C PHE A 123 4.62 11.94 -4.99
N ALA A 124 5.69 12.36 -4.30
CA ALA A 124 7.05 12.39 -4.81
C ALA A 124 7.92 11.58 -3.84
N ASP A 125 8.38 10.42 -4.29
CA ASP A 125 9.29 9.53 -3.55
C ASP A 125 10.62 9.34 -4.30
#